data_AF-A0A165YZQ6-F1
#
_entry.id   AF-A0A165YZQ6-F1
#
_cell.length_a   1.000
_cell.length_b   1.000
_cell.length_c   1.000
_cell.angle_alpha   90.00
_cell.angle_beta   90.00
_cell.angle_gamma   90.00
#
_symmetry.space_group_name_H-M   'P 1'
#
loop_
_entity.id
_entity.type
_entity.pdbx_description
1 polymer ?
#
loop_
_entity_poly.entity_id
_entity_poly.type
_entity_poly.pdbx_seq_one_letter_code
_entity_poly.pdbx_strand_id
1 'polypeptide(L)'
;MGRWTQMDEDEYRLPAGMKRVGYDADTGRYYFSGGGALWEGAQGAEFSEMRKVESAPIALPEGDDDDVEAGPTTADGYAPLSSDGPRVRFAATDNSYKMMFPFFLIIIVFLLLVFRLVHPSQSTPPRNPCTNGTVPTTIVSGDTCWNIAKAHGCSLDDLATLNPGVQCEKLQLGSSLCVPPKPL
;
A
#
# COMPACT_ATOMS: atom_id res chain seq x y z
N MET A 1 -25.04 6.48 27.22
CA MET A 1 -25.37 5.09 26.85
C MET A 1 -26.80 5.11 26.32
N GLY A 2 -26.98 4.67 25.07
CA GLY A 2 -28.20 4.87 24.30
C GLY A 2 -29.42 4.20 24.95
N ARG A 3 -30.47 5.00 25.19
CA ARG A 3 -31.72 4.58 25.84
C ARG A 3 -32.68 3.82 24.91
N TRP A 4 -32.17 3.32 23.77
CA TRP A 4 -32.99 2.82 22.65
C TRP A 4 -32.55 1.45 22.10
N THR A 5 -31.51 0.82 22.65
CA THR A 5 -31.06 -0.51 22.18
C THR A 5 -32.00 -1.65 22.59
N GLN A 6 -32.85 -1.44 23.60
CA GLN A 6 -33.83 -2.45 24.04
C GLN A 6 -34.89 -2.75 22.96
N MET A 7 -35.24 -1.78 22.10
CA MET A 7 -36.22 -2.00 21.01
C MET A 7 -35.63 -2.77 19.81
N ASP A 8 -34.32 -2.97 19.80
CA ASP A 8 -33.61 -3.78 18.80
C ASP A 8 -33.43 -5.23 19.25
N GLU A 9 -33.75 -5.55 20.50
CA GLU A 9 -33.67 -6.91 21.04
C GLU A 9 -34.77 -7.78 20.40
N ASP A 10 -34.38 -8.99 19.97
CA ASP A 10 -35.27 -9.93 19.27
C ASP A 10 -36.54 -10.28 20.07
N GLU A 11 -36.47 -10.14 21.39
CA GLU A 11 -37.55 -10.37 22.35
C GLU A 11 -38.77 -9.45 22.14
N TYR A 12 -38.57 -8.25 21.58
CA TYR A 12 -39.67 -7.33 21.24
C TYR A 12 -40.24 -7.53 19.83
N ARG A 13 -39.52 -8.22 18.95
CA ARG A 13 -39.90 -8.43 17.54
C ARG A 13 -40.59 -9.77 17.31
N LEU A 14 -40.37 -10.73 18.21
CA LEU A 14 -40.88 -12.08 18.10
C LEU A 14 -42.08 -12.31 19.04
N PRO A 15 -43.01 -13.21 18.70
CA PRO A 15 -44.05 -13.64 19.61
C PRO A 15 -43.47 -14.17 20.92
N ALA A 16 -44.20 -14.02 22.03
CA ALA A 16 -43.75 -14.49 23.35
C ALA A 16 -43.36 -15.98 23.33
N GLY A 17 -42.14 -16.29 23.78
CA GLY A 17 -41.61 -17.67 23.81
C GLY A 17 -40.90 -18.11 22.52
N MET A 18 -40.61 -17.20 21.59
CA MET A 18 -39.90 -17.45 20.35
C MET A 18 -38.55 -16.73 20.35
N LYS A 19 -37.43 -17.44 20.16
CA LYS A 19 -36.06 -16.89 20.15
C LYS A 19 -35.42 -17.11 18.79
N ARG A 20 -34.75 -16.09 18.21
CA ARG A 20 -33.95 -16.27 17.00
C ARG A 20 -32.71 -17.07 17.33
N VAL A 21 -32.49 -18.17 16.63
CA VAL A 21 -31.36 -19.09 16.86
C VAL A 21 -30.31 -19.03 15.75
N GLY A 22 -30.66 -18.54 14.56
CA GLY A 22 -29.68 -18.41 13.48
C GLY A 22 -30.16 -17.63 12.27
N TYR A 23 -29.19 -17.24 11.45
CA TYR A 23 -29.40 -16.66 10.13
C TYR A 23 -28.52 -17.42 9.13
N ASP A 24 -29.15 -17.95 8.08
CA ASP A 24 -28.46 -18.51 6.93
C ASP A 24 -28.23 -17.40 5.90
N ALA A 25 -26.97 -17.01 5.74
CA ALA A 25 -26.55 -15.95 4.84
C ALA A 25 -26.63 -16.34 3.36
N ASP A 26 -26.54 -17.64 3.05
CA ASP A 26 -26.58 -18.13 1.66
C ASP A 26 -28.02 -18.13 1.14
N THR A 27 -28.98 -18.51 1.99
CA THR A 27 -30.40 -18.53 1.60
C THR A 27 -31.17 -17.29 2.04
N GLY A 28 -30.62 -16.47 2.93
CA GLY A 28 -31.26 -15.28 3.48
C GLY A 28 -32.46 -15.62 4.38
N ARG A 29 -32.34 -16.67 5.20
CA ARG A 29 -33.43 -17.18 6.06
C ARG A 29 -33.08 -17.09 7.54
N TYR A 30 -34.09 -16.78 8.34
CA TYR A 30 -34.00 -16.80 9.79
C TYR A 30 -34.56 -18.10 10.37
N TYR A 31 -33.88 -18.61 11.39
CA TYR A 31 -34.32 -19.76 12.18
C TYR A 31 -34.69 -19.32 13.59
N PHE A 32 -35.80 -19.86 14.09
CA PHE A 32 -36.35 -19.53 15.39
C PHE A 32 -36.63 -20.82 16.18
N SER A 33 -36.42 -20.79 17.49
CA SER A 33 -36.75 -21.87 18.42
C SER A 33 -37.83 -21.42 19.38
N GLY A 34 -38.86 -22.24 19.58
CA GLY A 34 -40.00 -21.92 20.43
C GLY A 34 -40.89 -23.14 20.65
N GLY A 35 -41.27 -23.39 21.90
CA GLY A 35 -42.13 -24.51 22.29
C GLY A 35 -41.54 -25.90 21.99
N GLY A 36 -40.21 -26.03 21.98
CA GLY A 36 -39.50 -27.28 21.66
C GLY A 36 -39.50 -27.65 20.17
N ALA A 37 -39.90 -26.72 19.29
CA ALA A 37 -39.87 -26.89 17.85
C ALA A 37 -39.02 -25.81 17.19
N LEU A 38 -38.39 -26.19 16.07
CA LEU A 38 -37.70 -25.26 15.19
C LEU A 38 -38.66 -24.70 14.15
N TRP A 39 -38.48 -23.41 13.83
CA TRP A 39 -39.27 -22.70 12.85
C TRP A 39 -38.36 -21.97 11.87
N GLU A 40 -38.73 -21.97 10.59
CA GLU A 40 -38.04 -21.24 9.53
C GLU A 40 -38.89 -20.05 9.05
N GLY A 41 -38.22 -18.93 8.78
CA GLY A 41 -38.81 -17.79 8.07
C GLY A 41 -38.82 -17.96 6.54
N ALA A 42 -39.63 -17.15 5.87
CA ALA A 42 -39.59 -17.05 4.41
C ALA A 42 -38.28 -16.41 3.93
N GLN A 43 -37.84 -16.79 2.73
CA GLN A 43 -36.60 -16.29 2.12
C GLN A 43 -36.64 -14.77 1.93
N GLY A 44 -35.64 -14.08 2.49
CA GLY A 44 -35.45 -12.63 2.31
C GLY A 44 -36.48 -11.74 3.01
N ALA A 45 -37.34 -12.31 3.87
CA ALA A 45 -38.35 -11.56 4.59
C ALA A 45 -37.94 -11.34 6.05
N GLU A 46 -37.83 -10.07 6.44
CA GLU A 46 -37.61 -9.66 7.84
C GLU A 46 -38.83 -9.96 8.73
N PHE A 47 -40.03 -9.95 8.13
CA PHE A 47 -41.30 -10.30 8.77
C PHE A 47 -42.08 -11.28 7.87
N SER A 48 -42.27 -12.53 8.29
CA SER A 48 -43.02 -13.53 7.51
C SER A 48 -43.68 -14.59 8.39
N GLU A 49 -44.59 -15.37 7.80
CA GLU A 49 -45.21 -16.53 8.44
C GLU A 49 -44.15 -17.61 8.70
N MET A 50 -43.98 -17.99 9.98
CA MET A 50 -43.00 -19.00 10.40
C MET A 50 -43.52 -20.40 10.09
N ARG A 51 -42.72 -21.22 9.41
CA ARG A 51 -43.04 -22.62 9.11
C ARG A 51 -42.30 -23.56 10.06
N LYS A 52 -43.00 -24.52 10.66
CA LYS A 52 -42.38 -25.53 11.53
C LYS A 52 -41.48 -26.46 10.70
N VAL A 53 -40.25 -26.67 11.13
CA VAL A 53 -39.26 -27.56 10.49
C VAL A 53 -38.80 -28.61 11.50
N GLU A 54 -38.64 -29.86 11.07
CA GLU A 54 -38.24 -30.97 11.94
C GLU A 54 -36.72 -31.06 12.17
N SER A 55 -35.90 -30.35 11.38
CA SER A 55 -34.45 -30.37 11.51
C SER A 55 -33.78 -29.08 11.01
N ALA A 56 -32.92 -28.46 11.84
CA ALA A 56 -31.94 -27.48 11.38
C ALA A 56 -30.79 -28.21 10.67
N PRO A 57 -30.22 -27.69 9.57
CA PRO A 57 -29.01 -28.27 8.97
C PRO A 57 -27.77 -28.15 9.87
N ILE A 58 -27.85 -27.39 10.98
CA ILE A 58 -26.76 -27.20 11.93
C ILE A 58 -27.34 -27.40 13.33
N ALA A 59 -26.91 -28.45 14.01
CA ALA A 59 -27.17 -28.64 15.43
C ALA A 59 -26.47 -27.50 16.19
N LEU A 60 -27.24 -26.50 16.61
CA LEU A 60 -26.80 -25.58 17.65
C LEU A 60 -26.96 -26.33 18.97
N PRO A 61 -25.90 -26.47 19.80
CA PRO A 61 -26.08 -26.94 21.16
C PRO A 61 -27.09 -26.00 21.84
N GLU A 62 -28.06 -26.58 22.54
CA GLU A 62 -28.96 -25.83 23.41
C GLU A 62 -28.10 -25.11 24.45
N GLY A 63 -27.78 -23.85 24.14
CA GLY A 63 -27.07 -22.97 25.05
C GLY A 63 -28.06 -22.51 26.10
N ASP A 64 -27.91 -23.07 27.30
CA ASP A 64 -28.27 -22.38 28.53
C ASP A 64 -27.76 -20.94 28.45
N ASP A 65 -28.52 -20.04 29.04
CA ASP A 65 -28.49 -18.59 28.86
C ASP A 65 -27.26 -17.92 29.50
N ASP A 66 -26.08 -18.52 29.39
CA ASP A 66 -24.83 -17.98 29.88
C ASP A 66 -23.94 -17.58 28.71
N ASP A 67 -23.85 -16.26 28.57
CA ASP A 67 -22.74 -15.48 28.01
C ASP A 67 -21.57 -16.29 27.40
N VAL A 68 -21.46 -16.16 26.07
CA VAL A 68 -20.23 -15.94 25.31
C VAL A 68 -19.01 -16.84 25.65
N GLU A 69 -18.63 -17.66 24.67
CA GLU A 69 -17.26 -18.19 24.45
C GLU A 69 -16.71 -19.20 25.48
N ALA A 70 -17.26 -20.40 25.51
CA ALA A 70 -16.51 -21.56 25.97
C ALA A 70 -15.68 -22.16 24.81
N GLY A 71 -14.46 -21.64 24.62
CA GLY A 71 -13.42 -22.35 23.85
C GLY A 71 -13.05 -23.70 24.50
N PRO A 72 -12.38 -24.61 23.77
CA PRO A 72 -12.10 -25.95 24.28
C PRO A 72 -11.26 -25.89 25.55
N THR A 73 -11.77 -26.47 26.65
CA THR A 73 -11.08 -26.47 27.95
C THR A 73 -10.03 -27.58 27.98
N THR A 74 -8.82 -27.21 28.40
CA THR A 74 -7.77 -28.16 28.75
C THR A 74 -8.17 -28.89 30.05
N ALA A 75 -7.64 -30.10 30.28
CA ALA A 75 -8.02 -30.97 31.40
C ALA A 75 -7.86 -30.35 32.82
N ASP A 76 -7.12 -29.24 32.92
CA ASP A 76 -6.85 -28.53 34.18
C ASP A 76 -7.85 -27.37 34.47
N GLY A 77 -8.89 -27.18 33.66
CA GLY A 77 -10.03 -26.28 33.97
C GLY A 77 -9.77 -24.78 33.80
N TYR A 78 -8.56 -24.37 33.40
CA TYR A 78 -8.25 -22.99 33.06
C TYR A 78 -8.35 -22.77 31.55
N ALA A 79 -9.18 -21.82 31.14
CA ALA A 79 -9.19 -21.30 29.77
C ALA A 79 -7.93 -20.44 29.56
N PRO A 80 -7.15 -20.63 28.48
CA PRO A 80 -6.06 -19.73 28.17
C PRO A 80 -6.65 -18.34 27.98
N LEU A 81 -6.24 -17.39 28.82
CA LEU A 81 -6.49 -15.98 28.56
C LEU A 81 -6.01 -15.68 27.15
N SER A 82 -6.71 -14.79 26.46
CA SER A 82 -6.54 -14.49 25.02
C SER A 82 -5.12 -14.06 24.62
N SER A 83 -4.19 -13.92 25.57
CA SER A 83 -2.77 -13.65 25.37
C SER A 83 -1.85 -14.88 25.31
N ASP A 84 -2.28 -16.07 25.77
CA ASP A 84 -1.43 -17.28 25.86
C ASP A 84 -2.00 -18.48 25.09
N GLY A 85 -2.39 -18.26 23.83
CA GLY A 85 -2.62 -19.35 22.89
C GLY A 85 -1.29 -20.00 22.47
N PRO A 86 -1.27 -21.31 22.13
CA PRO A 86 -0.10 -21.88 21.50
C PRO A 86 0.17 -21.06 20.24
N ARG A 87 1.39 -20.52 20.13
CA ARG A 87 1.88 -19.86 18.92
C ARG A 87 1.90 -20.88 17.79
N VAL A 88 0.74 -21.19 17.23
CA VAL A 88 0.63 -21.61 15.85
C VAL A 88 1.22 -20.44 15.11
N ARG A 89 2.48 -20.59 14.68
CA ARG A 89 3.07 -19.72 13.68
C ARG A 89 2.27 -19.98 12.41
N PHE A 90 1.06 -19.42 12.34
CA PHE A 90 0.57 -18.96 11.08
C PHE A 90 1.69 -18.06 10.61
N ALA A 91 2.44 -18.51 9.61
CA ALA A 91 3.14 -17.57 8.77
C ALA A 91 2.03 -16.66 8.28
N ALA A 92 1.82 -15.55 9.00
CA ALA A 92 1.11 -14.41 8.48
C ALA A 92 1.90 -14.11 7.23
N THR A 93 1.45 -14.65 6.10
CA THR A 93 1.95 -14.20 4.83
C THR A 93 1.47 -12.77 4.82
N ASP A 94 2.40 -11.89 5.19
CA ASP A 94 2.24 -10.45 5.29
C ASP A 94 1.95 -9.98 3.88
N ASN A 95 0.74 -10.24 3.40
CA ASN A 95 0.27 -9.95 2.05
C ASN A 95 -0.71 -8.79 2.10
N SER A 96 -0.82 -8.09 3.23
CA SER A 96 -1.62 -6.88 3.39
C SER A 96 -1.27 -5.85 2.31
N TYR A 97 -0.01 -5.80 1.87
CA TYR A 97 0.44 -4.97 0.75
C TYR A 97 -0.02 -5.45 -0.63
N LYS A 98 -0.42 -6.72 -0.83
CA LYS A 98 -0.91 -7.21 -2.13
C LYS A 98 -2.23 -6.56 -2.55
N MET A 99 -3.11 -6.26 -1.58
CA MET A 99 -4.37 -5.57 -1.83
C MET A 99 -4.16 -4.05 -2.05
N MET A 100 -3.03 -3.50 -1.57
CA MET A 100 -2.66 -2.10 -1.76
C MET A 100 -1.76 -1.85 -2.98
N PHE A 101 -1.11 -2.91 -3.48
CA PHE A 101 -0.22 -2.88 -4.65
C PHE A 101 -0.83 -2.20 -5.89
N PRO A 102 -2.10 -2.46 -6.30
CA PRO A 102 -2.67 -1.76 -7.46
C PRO A 102 -2.76 -0.24 -7.27
N PHE A 103 -3.02 0.23 -6.04
CA PHE A 103 -3.05 1.67 -5.74
C PHE A 103 -1.66 2.29 -5.78
N PHE A 104 -0.66 1.62 -5.19
CA PHE A 104 0.72 2.10 -5.26
C PHE A 104 1.27 2.12 -6.68
N LEU A 105 0.92 1.15 -7.52
CA LEU A 105 1.31 1.12 -8.94
C LEU A 105 0.74 2.33 -9.68
N ILE A 106 -0.56 2.62 -9.50
CA ILE A 106 -1.21 3.79 -10.11
C ILE A 106 -0.55 5.09 -9.63
N ILE A 107 -0.28 5.22 -8.32
CA ILE A 107 0.39 6.39 -7.75
C ILE A 107 1.79 6.56 -8.35
N ILE A 108 2.59 5.50 -8.46
CA ILE A 108 3.94 5.55 -9.04
C ILE A 108 3.87 5.96 -10.51
N VAL A 109 2.97 5.37 -11.31
CA VAL A 109 2.80 5.73 -12.73
C VAL A 109 2.37 7.19 -12.88
N PHE A 110 1.45 7.65 -12.05
CA PHE A 110 1.02 9.05 -12.03
C PHE A 110 2.17 9.99 -11.68
N LEU A 111 2.93 9.68 -10.63
CA LEU A 111 4.12 10.46 -10.23
C LEU A 111 5.17 10.48 -11.34
N LEU A 112 5.41 9.37 -12.03
CA LEU A 112 6.31 9.32 -13.17
C LEU A 112 5.80 10.13 -14.37
N LEU A 113 4.50 10.15 -14.63
CA LEU A 113 3.89 10.98 -15.68
C LEU A 113 3.98 12.46 -15.35
N VAL A 114 3.71 12.84 -14.10
CA VAL A 114 3.89 14.22 -13.61
C VAL A 114 5.37 14.61 -13.69
N PHE A 115 6.28 13.75 -13.25
CA PHE A 115 7.72 13.98 -13.34
C PHE A 115 8.18 14.15 -14.79
N ARG A 116 7.65 13.35 -15.73
CA ARG A 116 7.90 13.48 -17.17
C ARG A 116 7.34 14.77 -17.77
N LEU A 117 6.17 15.22 -17.29
CA LEU A 117 5.56 16.49 -17.72
C LEU A 117 6.31 17.72 -17.20
N VAL A 118 6.78 17.66 -15.95
CA VAL A 118 7.51 18.77 -15.29
C VAL A 118 8.98 18.81 -15.72
N HIS A 119 9.59 17.65 -15.99
CA HIS A 119 10.95 17.53 -16.48
C HIS A 119 10.93 16.94 -17.89
N PRO A 120 10.62 17.74 -18.95
CA PRO A 120 10.88 17.30 -20.30
C PRO A 120 12.35 16.94 -20.37
N SER A 121 12.65 15.67 -20.64
CA SER A 121 14.02 15.21 -20.86
C SER A 121 14.55 16.01 -22.04
N GLN A 122 15.32 17.06 -21.76
CA GLN A 122 16.12 17.72 -22.76
C GLN A 122 17.24 16.74 -23.11
N SER A 123 16.93 15.74 -23.93
CA SER A 123 17.92 15.09 -24.77
C SER A 123 18.27 16.11 -25.85
N THR A 124 18.91 17.20 -25.46
CA THR A 124 19.62 18.05 -26.40
C THR A 124 20.68 17.15 -27.00
N PRO A 125 20.71 16.95 -28.33
CA PRO A 125 21.87 16.33 -28.96
C PRO A 125 23.11 17.10 -28.49
N PRO A 126 24.28 16.46 -28.33
CA PRO A 126 25.49 17.17 -27.97
C PRO A 126 25.80 18.18 -29.07
N ARG A 127 25.26 19.40 -28.94
CA ARG A 127 25.81 20.57 -29.59
C ARG A 127 27.20 20.63 -29.02
N ASN A 128 28.19 20.35 -29.85
CA ASN A 128 29.56 20.70 -29.53
C ASN A 128 29.52 22.17 -29.08
N PRO A 129 29.76 22.45 -27.79
CA PRO A 129 29.61 23.79 -27.24
C PRO A 129 30.70 24.73 -27.80
N CYS A 130 31.68 24.14 -28.46
CA CYS A 130 32.86 24.78 -29.00
C CYS A 130 32.69 24.98 -30.51
N THR A 131 32.70 26.25 -30.93
CA THR A 131 32.75 26.65 -32.34
C THR A 131 34.20 26.96 -32.72
N ASN A 132 34.54 26.93 -34.01
CA ASN A 132 35.88 27.24 -34.55
C ASN A 132 36.99 26.20 -34.29
N GLY A 133 36.72 24.91 -34.51
CA GLY A 133 37.78 23.88 -34.52
C GLY A 133 38.41 23.59 -33.15
N THR A 134 37.79 24.08 -32.08
CA THR A 134 38.16 23.76 -30.70
C THR A 134 37.44 22.50 -30.23
N VAL A 135 38.10 21.74 -29.35
CA VAL A 135 37.60 20.47 -28.83
C VAL A 135 37.05 20.70 -27.42
N PRO A 136 35.83 20.21 -27.10
CA PRO A 136 35.32 20.24 -25.74
C PRO A 136 36.08 19.24 -24.86
N THR A 137 36.66 19.72 -23.76
CA THR A 137 37.33 18.90 -22.74
C THR A 137 36.56 18.98 -21.44
N THR A 138 36.20 17.83 -20.86
CA THR A 138 35.49 17.77 -19.57
C THR A 138 36.46 17.94 -18.42
N ILE A 139 36.17 18.87 -17.52
CA ILE A 139 37.00 19.15 -16.35
C ILE A 139 36.84 18.02 -15.33
N VAL A 140 37.94 17.36 -14.99
CA VAL A 140 37.99 16.33 -13.93
C VAL A 140 38.62 16.87 -12.65
N SER A 141 38.50 16.11 -11.57
CA SER A 141 39.09 16.50 -10.27
C SER A 141 40.62 16.58 -10.39
N GLY A 142 41.20 17.71 -9.98
CA GLY A 142 42.63 17.98 -10.06
C GLY A 142 43.07 18.76 -11.30
N ASP A 143 42.16 19.00 -12.25
CA ASP A 143 42.44 19.88 -13.37
C ASP A 143 42.48 21.35 -12.94
N THR A 144 43.42 22.08 -13.51
CA THR A 144 43.52 23.54 -13.41
C THR A 144 43.60 24.11 -14.80
N CYS A 145 43.17 25.38 -15.00
CA CYS A 145 43.35 26.06 -16.27
C CYS A 145 44.79 25.96 -16.79
N TRP A 146 45.77 26.04 -15.89
CA TRP A 146 47.19 25.94 -16.25
C TRP A 146 47.58 24.54 -16.74
N ASN A 147 47.13 23.48 -16.06
CA ASN A 147 47.38 22.09 -16.49
C ASN A 147 46.73 21.81 -17.85
N ILE A 148 45.48 22.25 -18.05
CA ILE A 148 44.75 22.08 -19.30
C ILE A 148 45.43 22.86 -20.43
N ALA A 149 45.75 24.14 -20.19
CA ALA A 149 46.41 24.98 -21.18
C ALA A 149 47.77 24.40 -21.60
N LYS A 150 48.56 23.92 -20.63
CA LYS A 150 49.84 23.25 -20.88
C LYS A 150 49.68 21.94 -21.66
N ALA A 151 48.66 21.13 -21.35
CA ALA A 151 48.40 19.88 -22.05
C ALA A 151 48.01 20.08 -23.52
N HIS A 152 47.33 21.19 -23.82
CA HIS A 152 46.88 21.59 -25.16
C HIS A 152 47.81 22.58 -25.87
N GLY A 153 48.88 23.03 -25.21
CA GLY A 153 49.87 23.95 -25.80
C GLY A 153 49.35 25.37 -26.04
N CYS A 154 48.36 25.84 -25.26
CA CYS A 154 47.84 27.21 -25.35
C CYS A 154 48.21 28.07 -24.13
N SER A 155 48.09 29.39 -24.27
CA SER A 155 48.24 30.30 -23.13
C SER A 155 46.95 30.42 -22.31
N LEU A 156 47.06 30.91 -21.07
CA LEU A 156 45.89 31.18 -20.23
C LEU A 156 44.99 32.26 -20.83
N ASP A 157 45.58 33.24 -21.52
CA ASP A 157 44.84 34.32 -22.18
C ASP A 157 44.05 33.80 -23.39
N ASP A 158 44.61 32.87 -24.15
CA ASP A 158 43.89 32.20 -25.25
C ASP A 158 42.72 31.39 -24.70
N LEU A 159 42.93 30.67 -23.59
CA LEU A 159 41.89 29.89 -22.92
C LEU A 159 40.74 30.78 -22.41
N ALA A 160 41.06 31.93 -21.83
CA ALA A 160 40.10 32.93 -21.36
C ALA A 160 39.34 33.59 -22.52
N THR A 161 40.01 33.82 -23.65
CA THR A 161 39.41 34.38 -24.86
C THR A 161 38.42 33.39 -25.49
N LEU A 162 38.75 32.10 -25.50
CA LEU A 162 37.87 31.03 -26.01
C LEU A 162 36.66 30.76 -25.10
N ASN A 163 36.77 31.04 -23.80
CA ASN A 163 35.73 30.74 -22.81
C ASN A 163 35.39 31.98 -21.97
N PRO A 164 34.71 32.99 -22.57
CA PRO A 164 34.36 34.21 -21.87
C PRO A 164 33.45 33.89 -20.67
N GLY A 165 33.94 34.22 -19.45
CA GLY A 165 33.21 34.01 -18.20
C GLY A 165 33.67 32.81 -17.35
N VAL A 166 34.60 31.99 -17.84
CA VAL A 166 35.22 30.93 -17.02
C VAL A 166 36.22 31.56 -16.04
N GLN A 167 36.01 31.36 -14.74
CA GLN A 167 36.94 31.77 -13.68
C GLN A 167 37.85 30.60 -13.33
N CYS A 168 39.15 30.75 -13.56
CA CYS A 168 40.14 29.69 -13.31
C CYS A 168 40.31 29.31 -11.83
N GLU A 169 39.86 30.13 -10.88
CA GLU A 169 39.82 29.73 -9.46
C GLU A 169 38.56 28.93 -9.11
N LYS A 170 37.53 28.95 -9.97
CA LYS A 170 36.21 28.36 -9.71
C LYS A 170 35.78 27.45 -10.85
N LEU A 171 36.66 26.55 -11.31
CA LEU A 171 36.26 25.53 -12.26
C LEU A 171 35.23 24.60 -11.63
N GLN A 172 34.12 24.39 -12.34
CA GLN A 172 33.10 23.43 -11.96
C GLN A 172 33.42 22.06 -12.54
N LEU A 173 33.51 21.05 -11.68
CA LEU A 173 33.73 19.67 -12.09
C LEU A 173 32.60 19.20 -13.01
N GLY A 174 32.94 18.50 -14.08
CA GLY A 174 31.97 17.98 -15.06
C GLY A 174 31.49 19.00 -16.10
N SER A 175 31.93 20.26 -16.03
CA SER A 175 31.66 21.23 -17.10
C SER A 175 32.61 21.00 -18.29
N SER A 176 32.18 21.39 -19.50
CA SER A 176 32.96 21.28 -20.72
C SER A 176 33.66 22.60 -21.02
N LEU A 177 34.97 22.55 -21.22
CA LEU A 177 35.82 23.69 -21.55
C LEU A 177 36.32 23.58 -22.99
N CYS A 178 36.25 24.66 -23.76
CA CYS A 178 36.71 24.68 -25.14
C CYS A 178 38.22 24.95 -25.21
N VAL A 179 38.96 24.04 -25.82
CA VAL A 179 40.42 24.13 -25.96
C VAL A 179 40.85 23.91 -27.42
N PRO A 180 41.98 24.48 -27.86
CA PRO A 180 42.50 24.22 -29.19
C PRO A 180 42.95 22.75 -29.35
N PRO A 181 42.99 22.24 -30.59
CA PRO A 181 43.51 20.91 -30.86
C PRO A 181 44.98 20.86 -30.49
N LYS A 182 45.40 19.74 -29.88
CA LYS A 182 46.78 19.54 -29.44
C LYS A 182 47.73 19.63 -30.65
N PRO A 183 48.81 20.43 -30.59
CA PRO A 183 49.84 20.42 -31.63
C PRO A 183 50.49 19.03 -31.71
N LEU A 184 50.59 18.50 -32.93
CA LEU A 184 51.18 17.19 -33.24
C LEU A 184 52.68 17.14 -32.94
#